data_AF-A0A3B3ZDZ6-F1
#
_entry.id   AF-A0A3B3ZDZ6-F1
#
_cell.length_a   1.000
_cell.length_b   1.000
_cell.length_c   1.000
_cell.angle_alpha   90.00
_cell.angle_beta   90.00
_cell.angle_gamma   90.00
#
_symmetry.space_group_name_H-M   'P 1'
#
loop_
_entity.id
_entity.type
_entity.pdbx_description
1 polymer ?
#
loop_
_entity_poly.entity_id
_entity_poly.type
_entity_poly.pdbx_seq_one_letter_code
_entity_poly.pdbx_strand_id
1 'polypeptide(L)'
;LITHIRCCCSCTQEFCLSLEGWYEDGVFHVNGVGFPPTEPSSATRAYYGDINFFGGPSNLSVKASAKLKQLEDENEDAMFVLVSDVWLDSVEVMDKLNLMFSGYATMPPTCFIFCGNFSSAPYGKTQIKSLKESLKALADAICSYPSIHSGSRFVFVPGPEDPGPASILPRPPLADHITEEFRQRVPFSVFTTNPCRIQYCSQEIVILREDMVNKMCRNCVRLPNNNLDIPNHYVKSILSQAHLAPLPLYVSPVFWAYDYSLRVYPLPDVIVFADKYDPFSITNTDCLCVNPGSFPRSGFTFKVYYPSSKTVEDSKLQEL
;
A
#
# COMPACT_ATOMS: atom_id res chain seq x y z
N LEU A 1 5.18 30.06 -19.05
CA LEU A 1 5.64 30.75 -17.81
C LEU A 1 4.57 30.54 -16.74
N ILE A 2 4.80 29.61 -15.80
CA ILE A 2 3.91 29.35 -14.67
C ILE A 2 4.57 29.95 -13.42
N THR A 3 4.64 31.28 -13.33
CA THR A 3 5.41 31.96 -12.26
C THR A 3 4.57 32.52 -11.13
N HIS A 4 3.24 32.67 -11.29
CA HIS A 4 2.38 33.31 -10.27
C HIS A 4 1.14 32.53 -9.83
N ILE A 5 1.03 31.24 -10.16
CA ILE A 5 -0.09 30.43 -9.69
C ILE A 5 0.08 30.11 -8.19
N ARG A 6 -0.91 30.46 -7.38
CA ARG A 6 -1.08 29.94 -6.00
C ARG A 6 -1.41 28.45 -6.09
N CYS A 7 -0.39 27.62 -6.22
CA CYS A 7 -0.57 26.17 -6.21
C CYS A 7 -0.55 25.69 -4.76
N CYS A 8 -1.71 25.34 -4.21
CA CYS A 8 -1.81 24.78 -2.86
C CYS A 8 -1.41 23.31 -2.78
N CYS A 9 -0.98 22.69 -3.88
CA CYS A 9 -0.75 21.25 -3.96
C CYS A 9 0.47 20.89 -4.82
N SER A 10 1.14 19.79 -4.47
CA SER A 10 2.17 19.14 -5.27
C SER A 10 1.56 18.65 -6.58
N CYS A 11 1.57 19.47 -7.63
CA CYS A 11 1.09 19.08 -8.96
C CYS A 11 2.21 18.37 -9.72
N THR A 12 1.98 17.15 -10.20
CA THR A 12 2.91 16.46 -11.10
C THR A 12 2.39 16.48 -12.54
N GLN A 13 3.24 16.13 -13.50
CA GLN A 13 2.82 15.90 -14.88
C GLN A 13 1.72 14.81 -14.94
N GLU A 14 0.79 14.92 -15.90
CA GLU A 14 -0.41 14.05 -16.09
C GLU A 14 -1.54 14.19 -15.05
N PHE A 15 -1.44 15.14 -14.12
CA PHE A 15 -2.56 15.42 -13.22
C PHE A 15 -3.76 16.03 -13.95
N CYS A 16 -4.93 15.47 -13.69
CA CYS A 16 -6.20 16.11 -14.00
C CYS A 16 -6.44 17.23 -12.98
N LEU A 17 -6.44 18.48 -13.46
CA LEU A 17 -6.55 19.68 -12.63
C LEU A 17 -7.74 20.52 -13.07
N SER A 18 -8.38 21.18 -12.11
CA SER A 18 -9.32 22.27 -12.38
C SER A 18 -8.54 23.58 -12.43
N LEU A 19 -8.62 24.27 -13.56
CA LEU A 19 -7.90 25.53 -13.79
C LEU A 19 -8.90 26.67 -13.91
N GLU A 20 -8.73 27.71 -13.10
CA GLU A 20 -9.49 28.95 -13.18
C GLU A 20 -8.61 30.04 -13.79
N GLY A 21 -9.11 30.77 -14.78
CA GLY A 21 -8.31 31.73 -15.53
C GLY A 21 -9.05 32.40 -16.67
N TRP A 22 -8.31 33.05 -17.55
CA TRP A 22 -8.80 33.73 -18.75
C TRP A 22 -7.95 33.33 -19.96
N TYR A 23 -8.50 33.54 -21.16
CA TYR A 23 -7.89 33.11 -22.42
C TYR A 23 -7.71 34.30 -23.35
N GLU A 24 -6.50 34.47 -23.89
CA GLU A 24 -6.15 35.51 -24.86
C GLU A 24 -5.07 34.98 -25.80
N ASP A 25 -5.17 35.30 -27.10
CA ASP A 25 -4.14 35.03 -28.12
C ASP A 25 -3.57 33.59 -28.15
N GLY A 26 -4.42 32.58 -27.95
CA GLY A 26 -3.97 31.18 -27.97
C GLY A 26 -3.35 30.69 -26.66
N VAL A 27 -3.32 31.53 -25.63
CA VAL A 27 -2.72 31.24 -24.32
C VAL A 27 -3.79 31.29 -23.23
N PHE A 28 -3.86 30.24 -22.41
CA PHE A 28 -4.70 30.21 -21.22
C PHE A 28 -3.90 30.67 -20.00
N HIS A 29 -4.29 31.82 -19.43
CA HIS A 29 -3.68 32.45 -18.28
C HIS A 29 -4.38 31.99 -17.01
N VAL A 30 -3.69 31.16 -16.23
CA VAL A 30 -4.24 30.52 -15.04
C VAL A 30 -4.04 31.40 -13.80
N ASN A 31 -5.13 31.67 -13.09
CA ASN A 31 -5.16 32.37 -11.80
C ASN A 31 -5.21 31.38 -10.62
N GLY A 32 -5.99 30.31 -10.76
CA GLY A 32 -6.23 29.30 -9.73
C GLY A 32 -6.03 27.88 -10.25
N VAL A 33 -5.43 27.02 -9.42
CA VAL A 33 -5.26 25.59 -9.71
C VAL A 33 -5.79 24.80 -8.53
N GLY A 34 -6.71 23.89 -8.81
CA GLY A 34 -7.30 22.99 -7.83
C GLY A 34 -7.34 21.56 -8.34
N PHE A 35 -7.50 20.62 -7.41
CA PHE A 35 -7.86 19.26 -7.76
C PHE A 35 -9.37 19.13 -8.00
N PRO A 36 -9.80 18.14 -8.81
CA PRO A 36 -11.19 17.73 -8.79
C PRO A 36 -11.57 17.31 -7.35
N PRO A 37 -12.79 17.64 -6.88
CA PRO A 37 -13.22 17.27 -5.54
C PRO A 37 -13.26 15.76 -5.40
N THR A 38 -12.68 15.25 -4.31
CA THR A 38 -12.69 13.81 -4.00
C THR A 38 -14.10 13.37 -3.60
N GLU A 39 -14.62 12.35 -4.25
CA GLU A 39 -15.94 11.77 -3.95
C GLU A 39 -15.82 10.70 -2.85
N PRO A 40 -16.54 10.82 -1.72
CA PRO A 40 -16.53 9.80 -0.68
C PRO A 40 -17.25 8.53 -1.14
N SER A 41 -16.85 7.39 -0.58
CA SER A 41 -17.39 6.08 -0.98
C SER A 41 -18.92 5.95 -0.80
N SER A 42 -19.50 6.68 0.17
CA SER A 42 -20.94 6.76 0.39
C SER A 42 -21.69 7.46 -0.75
N ALA A 43 -21.11 8.54 -1.29
CA ALA A 43 -21.70 9.27 -2.43
C ALA A 43 -21.64 8.42 -3.71
N THR A 44 -20.53 7.73 -3.96
CA THR A 44 -20.42 6.81 -5.09
C THR A 44 -21.48 5.72 -5.05
N ARG A 45 -21.68 5.10 -3.87
CA ARG A 45 -22.72 4.08 -3.69
C ARG A 45 -24.14 4.62 -3.80
N ALA A 46 -24.39 5.85 -3.36
CA ALA A 46 -25.69 6.49 -3.53
C ALA A 46 -26.05 6.68 -5.02
N TYR A 47 -25.06 6.89 -5.89
CA TYR A 47 -25.25 7.06 -7.32
C TYR A 47 -25.28 5.74 -8.11
N TYR A 48 -24.30 4.86 -7.88
CA TYR A 48 -24.13 3.61 -8.65
C TYR A 48 -24.77 2.37 -8.00
N GLY A 49 -25.29 2.49 -6.79
CA GLY A 49 -25.82 1.37 -6.01
C GLY A 49 -24.72 0.43 -5.49
N ASP A 50 -25.06 -0.85 -5.36
CA ASP A 50 -24.22 -1.86 -4.70
C ASP A 50 -23.34 -2.67 -5.65
N ILE A 51 -22.92 -2.07 -6.77
CA ILE A 51 -22.01 -2.71 -7.73
C ILE A 51 -20.67 -3.02 -7.06
N ASN A 52 -20.16 -4.25 -7.22
CA ASN A 52 -18.85 -4.60 -6.72
C ASN A 52 -17.73 -4.11 -7.68
N PHE A 53 -17.23 -2.90 -7.44
CA PHE A 53 -16.05 -2.37 -8.13
C PHE A 53 -14.71 -2.91 -7.58
N PHE A 54 -14.71 -3.37 -6.33
CA PHE A 54 -13.49 -3.76 -5.62
C PHE A 54 -12.96 -5.12 -6.12
N GLY A 55 -13.88 -6.03 -6.42
CA GLY A 55 -13.61 -7.41 -6.85
C GLY A 55 -13.82 -8.41 -5.71
N GLY A 56 -13.35 -9.64 -5.91
CA GLY A 56 -13.51 -10.74 -4.96
C GLY A 56 -14.76 -11.61 -5.23
N PRO A 57 -15.10 -12.53 -4.31
CA PRO A 57 -16.12 -13.57 -4.57
C PRO A 57 -17.56 -13.05 -4.61
N SER A 58 -17.84 -11.90 -3.97
CA SER A 58 -19.18 -11.33 -3.92
C SER A 58 -19.54 -10.64 -5.23
N ASN A 59 -20.77 -10.81 -5.71
CA ASN A 59 -21.28 -10.06 -6.85
C ASN A 59 -21.70 -8.62 -6.48
N LEU A 60 -22.00 -8.39 -5.19
CA LEU A 60 -22.41 -7.09 -4.64
C LEU A 60 -21.31 -6.51 -3.76
N SER A 61 -21.32 -5.19 -3.59
CA SER A 61 -20.40 -4.51 -2.67
C SER A 61 -20.51 -5.09 -1.26
N VAL A 62 -19.37 -5.46 -0.68
CA VAL A 62 -19.31 -6.00 0.68
C VAL A 62 -19.73 -4.96 1.73
N LYS A 63 -19.64 -3.67 1.40
CA LYS A 63 -20.06 -2.56 2.25
C LYS A 63 -21.58 -2.51 2.46
N ALA A 64 -22.37 -3.13 1.57
CA ALA A 64 -23.82 -3.22 1.69
C ALA A 64 -24.27 -4.38 2.60
N SER A 65 -23.37 -5.29 2.96
CA SER A 65 -23.71 -6.48 3.74
C SER A 65 -23.73 -6.19 5.24
N ALA A 66 -24.94 -6.02 5.80
CA ALA A 66 -25.14 -5.85 7.24
C ALA A 66 -24.57 -7.02 8.06
N LYS A 67 -24.61 -8.25 7.51
CA LYS A 67 -24.04 -9.44 8.15
C LYS A 67 -22.51 -9.34 8.29
N LEU A 68 -21.82 -8.91 7.22
CA LEU A 68 -20.37 -8.73 7.28
C LEU A 68 -19.99 -7.59 8.22
N LYS A 69 -20.80 -6.52 8.25
CA LYS A 69 -20.58 -5.42 9.19
C LYS A 69 -20.72 -5.88 10.64
N GLN A 70 -21.73 -6.69 10.96
CA GLN A 70 -21.87 -7.26 12.30
C GLN A 70 -20.67 -8.12 12.70
N LEU A 71 -20.18 -9.00 11.83
CA LEU A 71 -19.01 -9.85 12.12
C LEU A 71 -17.72 -9.04 12.31
N GLU A 72 -17.60 -7.91 11.63
CA GLU A 72 -16.49 -6.98 11.80
C GLU A 72 -16.51 -6.31 13.17
N ASP A 73 -17.69 -5.91 13.63
CA ASP A 73 -17.88 -5.25 14.92
C ASP A 73 -17.73 -6.24 16.09
N GLU A 74 -18.13 -7.51 15.90
CA GLU A 74 -17.97 -8.57 16.90
C GLU A 74 -16.51 -9.03 17.09
N ASN A 75 -15.66 -8.87 16.07
CA ASN A 75 -14.29 -9.35 16.09
C ASN A 75 -13.30 -8.22 16.46
N GLU A 76 -13.36 -7.79 17.72
CA GLU A 76 -12.53 -6.70 18.25
C GLU A 76 -11.01 -7.02 18.19
N ASP A 77 -10.65 -8.31 18.34
CA ASP A 77 -9.26 -8.79 18.34
C ASP A 77 -8.64 -8.92 16.93
N ALA A 78 -9.43 -8.64 15.88
CA ALA A 78 -8.91 -8.66 14.52
C ALA A 78 -7.82 -7.61 14.37
N MET A 79 -6.69 -8.00 13.78
CA MET A 79 -5.57 -7.10 13.57
C MET A 79 -4.74 -7.49 12.34
N PHE A 80 -4.25 -6.46 11.64
CA PHE A 80 -3.42 -6.58 10.44
C PHE A 80 -2.07 -5.91 10.69
N VAL A 81 -1.00 -6.70 10.66
CA VAL A 81 0.37 -6.21 10.83
C VAL A 81 0.94 -5.84 9.46
N LEU A 82 1.32 -4.59 9.27
CA LEU A 82 1.80 -4.01 8.02
C LEU A 82 3.30 -3.73 8.13
N VAL A 83 4.10 -4.44 7.33
CA VAL A 83 5.57 -4.27 7.29
C VAL A 83 6.02 -4.10 5.84
N SER A 84 6.96 -3.19 5.59
CA SER A 84 7.50 -2.91 4.24
C SER A 84 9.03 -2.96 4.22
N ASP A 85 9.61 -3.25 3.06
CA ASP A 85 11.05 -3.53 2.88
C ASP A 85 11.57 -4.62 3.84
N VAL A 86 10.89 -5.77 3.85
CA VAL A 86 11.27 -6.90 4.70
C VAL A 86 12.49 -7.62 4.10
N TRP A 87 13.69 -7.07 4.29
CA TRP A 87 14.95 -7.65 3.80
C TRP A 87 15.32 -8.93 4.55
N LEU A 88 14.90 -10.08 4.01
CA LEU A 88 15.05 -11.39 4.64
C LEU A 88 16.50 -11.91 4.64
N ASP A 89 17.39 -11.27 3.89
CA ASP A 89 18.83 -11.51 3.88
C ASP A 89 19.56 -10.81 5.03
N SER A 90 18.93 -9.84 5.70
CA SER A 90 19.50 -9.16 6.86
C SER A 90 19.25 -9.96 8.14
N VAL A 91 20.34 -10.27 8.87
CA VAL A 91 20.28 -10.95 10.17
C VAL A 91 19.47 -10.11 11.17
N GLU A 92 19.68 -8.79 11.20
CA GLU A 92 18.95 -7.90 12.11
C GLU A 92 17.44 -7.91 11.83
N VAL A 93 17.03 -7.95 10.56
CA VAL A 93 15.61 -8.03 10.19
C VAL A 93 15.02 -9.35 10.67
N MET A 94 15.71 -10.47 10.45
CA MET A 94 15.25 -11.79 10.91
C MET A 94 15.15 -11.87 12.45
N ASP A 95 16.08 -11.29 13.18
CA ASP A 95 16.03 -11.22 14.65
C ASP A 95 14.82 -10.40 15.13
N LYS A 96 14.56 -9.26 14.49
CA LYS A 96 13.40 -8.43 14.82
C LYS A 96 12.07 -9.06 14.40
N LEU A 97 12.03 -9.84 13.32
CA LEU A 97 10.86 -10.64 12.97
C LEU A 97 10.60 -11.73 14.02
N ASN A 98 11.64 -12.40 14.54
CA ASN A 98 11.48 -13.36 15.65
C ASN A 98 10.96 -12.67 16.93
N LEU A 99 11.44 -11.46 17.23
CA LEU A 99 10.94 -10.66 18.35
C LEU A 99 9.46 -10.27 18.15
N MET A 100 9.07 -9.90 16.93
CA MET A 100 7.68 -9.62 16.59
C MET A 100 6.81 -10.87 16.75
N PHE A 101 7.26 -12.03 16.26
CA PHE A 101 6.54 -13.29 16.40
C PHE A 101 6.43 -13.74 17.87
N SER A 102 7.47 -13.55 18.68
CA SER A 102 7.39 -13.85 20.11
C SER A 102 6.41 -12.92 20.84
N GLY A 103 6.40 -11.63 20.49
CA GLY A 103 5.45 -10.65 21.05
C GLY A 103 3.99 -10.97 20.72
N TYR A 104 3.72 -11.45 19.51
CA TYR A 104 2.38 -11.85 19.07
C TYR A 104 2.02 -13.31 19.36
N ALA A 105 2.91 -14.10 19.96
CA ALA A 105 2.65 -15.52 20.20
C ALA A 105 1.44 -15.77 21.11
N THR A 106 1.15 -14.83 22.03
CA THR A 106 0.00 -14.88 22.95
C THR A 106 -1.30 -14.48 22.27
N MET A 107 -1.26 -13.53 21.34
CA MET A 107 -2.41 -13.00 20.62
C MET A 107 -2.04 -12.87 19.14
N PRO A 108 -2.12 -13.96 18.35
CA PRO A 108 -1.66 -13.97 16.98
C PRO A 108 -2.56 -13.07 16.11
N PRO A 109 -1.97 -12.21 15.26
CA PRO A 109 -2.75 -11.33 14.42
C PRO A 109 -3.52 -12.12 13.36
N THR A 110 -4.60 -11.53 12.84
CA THR A 110 -5.37 -12.14 11.76
C THR A 110 -4.52 -12.30 10.50
N CYS A 111 -3.72 -11.29 10.16
CA CYS A 111 -2.87 -11.31 8.99
C CYS A 111 -1.58 -10.49 9.18
N PHE A 112 -0.46 -11.06 8.75
CA PHE A 112 0.78 -10.33 8.47
C PHE A 112 0.81 -9.99 6.99
N ILE A 113 1.04 -8.72 6.67
CA ILE A 113 1.21 -8.22 5.30
C ILE A 113 2.66 -7.77 5.18
N PHE A 114 3.46 -8.59 4.52
CA PHE A 114 4.85 -8.31 4.22
C PHE A 114 4.97 -7.76 2.81
N CYS A 115 5.27 -6.47 2.71
CA CYS A 115 5.60 -5.82 1.46
C CYS A 115 7.10 -5.92 1.22
N GLY A 116 7.48 -6.19 -0.02
CA GLY A 116 8.86 -6.15 -0.47
C GLY A 116 9.50 -4.76 -0.29
N ASN A 117 10.74 -4.54 -0.68
CA ASN A 117 11.63 -5.52 -1.29
C ASN A 117 12.04 -6.60 -0.27
N PHE A 118 12.16 -7.85 -0.70
CA PHE A 118 12.50 -8.97 0.19
C PHE A 118 14.01 -9.23 0.34
N SER A 119 14.83 -8.48 -0.39
CA SER A 119 16.29 -8.53 -0.31
C SER A 119 16.87 -7.12 -0.26
N SER A 120 17.90 -6.93 0.55
CA SER A 120 18.66 -5.67 0.65
C SER A 120 19.56 -5.44 -0.57
N ALA A 121 20.02 -6.52 -1.21
CA ALA A 121 20.92 -6.51 -2.35
C ALA A 121 20.24 -7.20 -3.55
N PRO A 122 19.40 -6.49 -4.32
CA PRO A 122 18.64 -7.05 -5.44
C PRO A 122 19.50 -7.33 -6.69
N TYR A 123 20.83 -7.34 -6.55
CA TYR A 123 21.76 -7.46 -7.66
C TYR A 123 22.48 -8.81 -7.62
N GLY A 124 22.55 -9.48 -8.78
CA GLY A 124 23.42 -10.63 -8.97
C GLY A 124 22.74 -11.84 -9.58
N LYS A 125 23.54 -12.70 -10.22
CA LYS A 125 23.06 -13.93 -10.88
C LYS A 125 22.43 -14.93 -9.91
N THR A 126 22.69 -14.79 -8.61
CA THR A 126 22.20 -15.67 -7.55
C THR A 126 20.98 -15.11 -6.82
N GLN A 127 20.41 -13.97 -7.23
CA GLN A 127 19.29 -13.31 -6.53
C GLN A 127 18.13 -14.27 -6.21
N ILE A 128 17.68 -15.06 -7.19
CA ILE A 128 16.59 -16.03 -7.01
C ILE A 128 16.97 -17.12 -6.00
N LYS A 129 18.22 -17.59 -6.03
CA LYS A 129 18.71 -18.62 -5.11
C LYS A 129 18.78 -18.08 -3.68
N SER A 130 19.34 -16.89 -3.49
CA SER A 130 19.42 -16.22 -2.20
C SER A 130 18.03 -15.94 -1.63
N LEU A 131 17.09 -15.46 -2.46
CA LEU A 131 15.71 -15.24 -2.01
C LEU A 131 15.02 -16.53 -1.56
N LYS A 132 15.25 -17.66 -2.24
CA LYS A 132 14.74 -18.97 -1.80
C LYS A 132 15.29 -19.37 -0.43
N GLU A 133 16.60 -19.18 -0.22
CA GLU A 133 17.25 -19.46 1.06
C GLU A 133 16.69 -18.57 2.17
N SER A 134 16.49 -17.28 1.91
CA SER A 134 15.88 -16.35 2.86
C SER A 134 14.42 -16.67 3.19
N LEU A 135 13.61 -17.05 2.18
CA LEU A 135 12.24 -17.52 2.40
C LEU A 135 12.22 -18.80 3.23
N LYS A 136 13.18 -19.71 3.02
CA LYS A 136 13.31 -20.92 3.84
C LYS A 136 13.57 -20.58 5.30
N ALA A 137 14.51 -19.66 5.57
CA ALA A 137 14.78 -19.18 6.91
C ALA A 137 13.55 -18.51 7.57
N LEU A 138 12.78 -17.74 6.80
CA LEU A 138 11.51 -17.17 7.27
C LEU A 138 10.48 -18.26 7.60
N ALA A 139 10.37 -19.30 6.77
CA ALA A 139 9.49 -20.43 7.03
C ALA A 139 9.91 -21.18 8.30
N ASP A 140 11.22 -21.39 8.52
CA ASP A 140 11.76 -21.96 9.76
C ASP A 140 11.39 -21.11 10.99
N ALA A 141 11.52 -19.79 10.89
CA ALA A 141 11.13 -18.86 11.94
C ALA A 141 9.64 -18.96 12.26
N ILE A 142 8.75 -18.89 11.26
CA ILE A 142 7.29 -19.00 11.47
C ILE A 142 6.91 -20.36 12.06
N CYS A 143 7.51 -21.47 11.59
CA CYS A 143 7.24 -22.81 12.12
C CYS A 143 7.66 -22.96 13.58
N SER A 144 8.60 -22.14 14.06
CA SER A 144 9.03 -22.14 15.47
C SER A 144 7.99 -21.52 16.42
N TYR A 145 6.95 -20.84 15.88
CA TYR A 145 5.84 -20.26 16.64
C TYR A 145 4.50 -20.90 16.22
N PRO A 146 4.09 -22.03 16.81
CA PRO A 146 2.90 -22.78 16.39
C PRO A 146 1.58 -21.99 16.47
N SER A 147 1.45 -21.08 17.44
CA SER A 147 0.26 -20.22 17.58
C SER A 147 0.09 -19.28 16.39
N ILE A 148 1.18 -18.70 15.90
CA ILE A 148 1.19 -17.85 14.71
C ILE A 148 1.03 -18.67 13.44
N HIS A 149 1.74 -19.79 13.33
CA HIS A 149 1.68 -20.66 12.15
C HIS A 149 0.26 -21.18 11.84
N SER A 150 -0.52 -21.47 12.88
CA SER A 150 -1.90 -21.94 12.75
C SER A 150 -2.96 -20.82 12.79
N GLY A 151 -2.71 -19.71 13.50
CA GLY A 151 -3.67 -18.63 13.70
C GLY A 151 -3.60 -17.50 12.67
N SER A 152 -2.41 -17.18 12.16
CA SER A 152 -2.17 -16.02 11.31
C SER A 152 -2.07 -16.38 9.83
N ARG A 153 -2.52 -15.45 8.98
CA ARG A 153 -2.34 -15.52 7.52
C ARG A 153 -1.15 -14.64 7.13
N PHE A 154 -0.47 -14.99 6.05
CA PHE A 154 0.68 -14.23 5.54
C PHE A 154 0.42 -13.80 4.10
N VAL A 155 0.44 -12.50 3.84
CA VAL A 155 0.31 -11.93 2.49
C VAL A 155 1.63 -11.28 2.10
N PHE A 156 2.16 -11.68 0.95
CA PHE A 156 3.42 -11.16 0.42
C PHE A 156 3.13 -10.32 -0.82
N VAL A 157 3.44 -9.02 -0.74
CA VAL A 157 3.26 -8.05 -1.83
C VAL A 157 4.64 -7.73 -2.41
N PRO A 158 4.94 -8.07 -3.68
CA PRO A 158 6.29 -7.90 -4.24
C PRO A 158 6.66 -6.41 -4.41
N GLY A 159 7.88 -6.07 -4.04
CA GLY A 159 8.48 -4.75 -4.22
C GLY A 159 9.14 -4.56 -5.60
N PRO A 160 9.47 -3.31 -5.99
CA PRO A 160 9.94 -3.00 -7.34
C PRO A 160 11.30 -3.60 -7.70
N GLU A 161 12.09 -4.02 -6.71
CA GLU A 161 13.42 -4.63 -6.91
C GLU A 161 13.40 -6.16 -6.74
N ASP A 162 12.23 -6.75 -6.49
CA ASP A 162 12.07 -8.20 -6.35
C ASP A 162 12.10 -8.92 -7.71
N PRO A 163 12.44 -10.23 -7.74
CA PRO A 163 12.46 -11.00 -8.99
C PRO A 163 11.09 -11.03 -9.67
N GLY A 164 11.04 -10.58 -10.92
CA GLY A 164 9.81 -10.54 -11.72
C GLY A 164 10.05 -9.90 -13.09
N PRO A 165 8.98 -9.71 -13.88
CA PRO A 165 9.08 -8.85 -15.06
C PRO A 165 9.46 -7.42 -14.64
N ALA A 166 9.90 -6.62 -15.61
CA ALA A 166 10.35 -5.24 -15.44
C ALA A 166 9.47 -4.41 -14.48
N SER A 167 9.99 -3.27 -14.00
CA SER A 167 9.36 -2.33 -13.07
C SER A 167 8.11 -1.61 -13.64
N ILE A 168 7.13 -2.38 -14.11
CA ILE A 168 5.89 -1.98 -14.78
C ILE A 168 4.72 -2.45 -13.91
N LEU A 169 3.78 -1.56 -13.62
CA LEU A 169 2.57 -1.86 -12.86
C LEU A 169 1.39 -2.28 -13.76
N PRO A 170 0.45 -3.10 -13.27
CA PRO A 170 0.54 -3.94 -12.08
C PRO A 170 1.59 -5.05 -12.25
N ARG A 171 2.30 -5.38 -11.16
CA ARG A 171 3.32 -6.43 -11.12
C ARG A 171 2.69 -7.76 -10.71
N PRO A 172 3.07 -8.89 -11.36
CA PRO A 172 2.61 -10.22 -10.95
C PRO A 172 3.24 -10.61 -9.60
N PRO A 173 2.70 -11.65 -8.93
CA PRO A 173 3.35 -12.24 -7.77
C PRO A 173 4.73 -12.81 -8.10
N LEU A 174 5.52 -13.08 -7.05
CA LEU A 174 6.74 -13.87 -7.16
C LEU A 174 6.42 -15.23 -7.79
N ALA A 175 7.25 -15.65 -8.74
CA ALA A 175 7.01 -16.87 -9.50
C ALA A 175 6.91 -18.12 -8.61
N ASP A 176 6.04 -19.07 -8.99
CA ASP A 176 5.71 -20.22 -8.15
C ASP A 176 6.93 -21.04 -7.74
N HIS A 177 7.89 -21.22 -8.65
CA HIS A 177 9.13 -21.96 -8.39
C HIS A 177 10.01 -21.34 -7.28
N ILE A 178 9.79 -20.07 -6.93
CA ILE A 178 10.49 -19.36 -5.83
C ILE A 178 9.78 -19.62 -4.50
N THR A 179 8.44 -19.68 -4.52
CA THR A 179 7.59 -19.65 -3.33
C THR A 179 6.99 -20.99 -2.96
N GLU A 180 7.14 -22.02 -3.80
CA GLU A 180 6.56 -23.36 -3.60
C GLU A 180 6.98 -24.00 -2.26
N GLU A 181 8.28 -24.04 -1.96
CA GLU A 181 8.79 -24.62 -0.70
C GLU A 181 8.24 -23.86 0.52
N PHE A 182 8.12 -22.53 0.44
CA PHE A 182 7.54 -21.72 1.50
C PHE A 182 6.06 -22.05 1.73
N ARG A 183 5.27 -22.10 0.65
CA ARG A 183 3.82 -22.38 0.72
C ARG A 183 3.52 -23.78 1.24
N GLN A 184 4.37 -24.76 0.94
CA GLN A 184 4.24 -26.12 1.50
C GLN A 184 4.40 -26.14 3.02
N ARG A 185 5.30 -25.30 3.55
CA ARG A 185 5.57 -25.21 4.99
C ARG A 185 4.60 -24.31 5.74
N VAL A 186 4.19 -23.21 5.11
CA VAL A 186 3.25 -22.21 5.66
C VAL A 186 2.02 -22.15 4.74
N PRO A 187 1.02 -23.03 4.94
CA PRO A 187 -0.11 -23.17 4.01
C PRO A 187 -1.03 -21.94 4.00
N PHE A 188 -1.06 -21.16 5.08
CA PHE A 188 -1.82 -19.91 5.17
C PHE A 188 -1.06 -18.71 4.61
N SER A 189 -0.26 -18.92 3.56
CA SER A 189 0.48 -17.86 2.87
C SER A 189 0.01 -17.65 1.44
N VAL A 190 -0.07 -16.39 1.02
CA VAL A 190 -0.46 -15.96 -0.32
C VAL A 190 0.54 -14.93 -0.83
N PHE A 191 1.20 -15.26 -1.95
CA PHE A 191 2.01 -14.31 -2.71
C PHE A 191 1.12 -13.68 -3.78
N THR A 192 0.96 -12.36 -3.73
CA THR A 192 -0.04 -11.62 -4.54
C THR A 192 0.63 -10.62 -5.48
N THR A 193 -0.16 -9.91 -6.29
CA THR A 193 0.29 -8.86 -7.20
C THR A 193 0.70 -7.59 -6.45
N ASN A 194 1.29 -6.64 -7.15
CA ASN A 194 1.46 -5.27 -6.63
C ASN A 194 0.98 -4.24 -7.66
N PRO A 195 -0.03 -3.42 -7.34
CA PRO A 195 -0.79 -3.41 -6.08
C PRO A 195 -1.65 -4.67 -5.90
N CYS A 196 -2.19 -4.83 -4.70
CA CYS A 196 -3.21 -5.82 -4.40
C CYS A 196 -4.36 -5.22 -3.60
N ARG A 197 -5.48 -5.96 -3.55
CA ARG A 197 -6.70 -5.60 -2.84
C ARG A 197 -7.04 -6.71 -1.86
N ILE A 198 -7.23 -6.34 -0.60
CA ILE A 198 -7.67 -7.24 0.47
C ILE A 198 -9.06 -6.80 0.89
N GLN A 199 -9.99 -7.73 0.87
CA GLN A 199 -11.33 -7.54 1.40
C GLN A 199 -11.41 -8.23 2.77
N TYR A 200 -11.78 -7.48 3.80
CA TYR A 200 -12.02 -8.01 5.14
C TYR A 200 -13.39 -7.56 5.62
N CYS A 201 -14.31 -8.50 5.83
CA CYS A 201 -15.70 -8.20 6.21
C CYS A 201 -16.32 -7.11 5.33
N SER A 202 -16.75 -5.98 5.88
CA SER A 202 -17.33 -4.88 5.08
C SER A 202 -16.30 -3.87 4.57
N GLN A 203 -15.01 -4.13 4.77
CA GLN A 203 -13.92 -3.20 4.48
C GLN A 203 -13.07 -3.58 3.27
N GLU A 204 -12.62 -2.53 2.60
CA GLU A 204 -11.82 -2.57 1.39
C GLU A 204 -10.43 -1.98 1.68
N ILE A 205 -9.39 -2.79 1.54
CA ILE A 205 -7.99 -2.41 1.82
C ILE A 205 -7.17 -2.53 0.53
N VAL A 206 -6.57 -1.44 0.08
CA VAL A 206 -5.67 -1.42 -1.09
C VAL A 206 -4.23 -1.30 -0.63
N ILE A 207 -3.33 -2.11 -1.17
CA ILE A 207 -1.90 -2.08 -0.81
C ILE A 207 -1.09 -1.83 -2.07
N LEU A 208 -0.20 -0.85 -2.00
CA LEU A 208 0.77 -0.53 -3.04
C LEU A 208 2.16 -0.47 -2.43
N ARG A 209 3.08 -1.30 -2.94
CA ARG A 209 4.52 -1.21 -2.62
C ARG A 209 5.26 -0.48 -3.73
N GLU A 210 5.48 0.82 -3.56
CA GLU A 210 6.19 1.65 -4.52
C GLU A 210 6.77 2.89 -3.83
N ASP A 211 7.91 3.39 -4.31
CA ASP A 211 8.54 4.61 -3.78
C ASP A 211 7.92 5.87 -4.40
N MET A 212 6.59 5.97 -4.29
CA MET A 212 5.76 6.92 -5.02
C MET A 212 5.96 8.36 -4.56
N VAL A 213 6.16 8.60 -3.26
CA VAL A 213 6.38 9.96 -2.72
C VAL A 213 7.58 10.60 -3.40
N ASN A 214 8.69 9.88 -3.49
CA ASN A 214 9.91 10.35 -4.14
C ASN A 214 9.77 10.51 -5.66
N LYS A 215 8.98 9.66 -6.33
CA LYS A 215 8.70 9.80 -7.76
C LYS A 215 7.85 11.05 -8.03
N MET A 216 6.83 11.29 -7.20
CA MET A 216 5.99 12.48 -7.31
C MET A 216 6.78 13.75 -7.04
N CYS A 217 7.55 13.81 -5.94
CA CYS A 217 8.38 14.98 -5.61
C CYS A 217 9.35 15.38 -6.74
N ARG A 218 9.94 14.40 -7.44
CA ARG A 218 10.85 14.64 -8.57
C ARG A 218 10.16 15.18 -9.83
N ASN A 219 8.86 14.94 -9.98
CA ASN A 219 8.07 15.36 -11.13
C ASN A 219 7.08 16.49 -10.78
N CYS A 220 7.22 17.10 -9.61
CA CYS A 220 6.40 18.23 -9.19
C CYS A 220 6.74 19.47 -10.01
N VAL A 221 5.71 20.11 -10.57
CA VAL A 221 5.78 21.41 -11.26
C VAL A 221 6.21 22.51 -10.28
N ARG A 222 5.74 22.42 -9.03
CA ARG A 222 6.10 23.32 -7.94
C ARG A 222 6.09 22.56 -6.64
N LEU A 223 7.07 22.84 -5.78
CA LEU A 223 7.06 22.32 -4.42
C LEU A 223 5.90 22.94 -3.64
N PRO A 224 5.19 22.16 -2.81
CA PRO A 224 4.18 22.71 -1.90
C PRO A 224 4.81 23.78 -1.00
N ASN A 225 4.00 24.77 -0.59
CA ASN A 225 4.46 25.90 0.21
C ASN A 225 5.17 25.44 1.51
N ASN A 226 6.03 26.31 2.06
CA ASN A 226 6.98 26.06 3.17
C ASN A 226 6.43 25.44 4.48
N ASN A 227 5.11 25.20 4.60
CA ASN A 227 4.52 24.42 5.70
C ASN A 227 4.47 22.93 5.29
N LEU A 228 5.65 22.32 5.26
CA LEU A 228 6.04 21.00 4.73
C LEU A 228 5.24 19.80 5.27
N ASP A 229 4.01 19.61 4.81
CA ASP A 229 3.26 18.38 5.03
C ASP A 229 3.15 17.56 3.74
N ILE A 230 4.31 17.06 3.29
CA ILE A 230 4.44 16.26 2.07
C ILE A 230 3.48 15.05 2.11
N PRO A 231 3.38 14.28 3.20
CA PRO A 231 2.43 13.17 3.31
C PRO A 231 0.97 13.58 3.09
N ASN A 232 0.50 14.69 3.69
CA ASN A 232 -0.88 15.13 3.47
C ASN A 232 -1.15 15.60 2.04
N HIS A 233 -0.18 16.28 1.41
CA HIS A 233 -0.29 16.63 0.00
C HIS A 233 -0.29 15.39 -0.89
N TYR A 234 0.57 14.41 -0.60
CA TYR A 234 0.64 13.15 -1.34
C TYR A 234 -0.71 12.41 -1.28
N VAL A 235 -1.27 12.23 -0.09
CA VAL A 235 -2.58 11.57 0.09
C VAL A 235 -3.69 12.33 -0.65
N LYS A 236 -3.76 13.66 -0.50
CA LYS A 236 -4.73 14.50 -1.23
C LYS A 236 -4.60 14.33 -2.74
N SER A 237 -3.38 14.31 -3.27
CA SER A 237 -3.14 14.12 -4.69
C SER A 237 -3.63 12.75 -5.16
N ILE A 238 -3.24 11.65 -4.51
CA ILE A 238 -3.65 10.29 -4.92
C ILE A 238 -5.17 10.12 -4.88
N LEU A 239 -5.82 10.56 -3.79
CA LEU A 239 -7.27 10.41 -3.64
C LEU A 239 -8.03 11.27 -4.66
N SER A 240 -7.57 12.50 -4.91
CA SER A 240 -8.22 13.38 -5.90
C SER A 240 -8.02 12.91 -7.33
N GLN A 241 -6.86 12.32 -7.65
CA GLN A 241 -6.62 11.72 -8.96
C GLN A 241 -7.28 10.34 -9.12
N ALA A 242 -7.83 9.76 -8.05
CA ALA A 242 -8.46 8.44 -8.06
C ALA A 242 -7.58 7.34 -8.68
N HIS A 243 -6.26 7.46 -8.58
CA HIS A 243 -5.29 6.59 -9.24
C HIS A 243 -4.03 6.43 -8.39
N LEU A 244 -3.52 5.20 -8.24
CA LEU A 244 -2.34 4.89 -7.41
C LEU A 244 -1.03 5.42 -7.99
N ALA A 245 -0.95 5.56 -9.32
CA ALA A 245 0.24 6.04 -10.03
C ALA A 245 -0.13 7.16 -11.02
N PRO A 246 -0.50 8.36 -10.55
CA PRO A 246 -0.89 9.48 -11.41
C PRO A 246 0.36 10.19 -11.97
N LEU A 247 1.20 9.45 -12.67
CA LEU A 247 2.48 9.93 -13.22
C LEU A 247 2.61 9.51 -14.68
N PRO A 248 3.43 10.22 -15.48
CA PRO A 248 3.70 9.82 -16.85
C PRO A 248 4.29 8.41 -16.94
N LEU A 249 3.99 7.69 -18.02
CA LEU A 249 4.45 6.32 -18.26
C LEU A 249 5.98 6.15 -18.25
N TYR A 250 6.75 7.19 -18.56
CA TYR A 250 8.22 7.13 -18.48
C TYR A 250 8.75 7.20 -17.04
N VAL A 251 7.93 7.68 -16.09
CA VAL A 251 8.26 7.73 -14.65
C VAL A 251 7.72 6.50 -13.93
N SER A 252 6.46 6.16 -14.22
CA SER A 252 5.76 5.02 -13.65
C SER A 252 5.15 4.21 -14.80
N PRO A 253 5.89 3.26 -15.38
CA PRO A 253 5.37 2.42 -16.45
C PRO A 253 4.16 1.61 -15.99
N VAL A 254 3.10 1.63 -16.80
CA VAL A 254 1.87 0.87 -16.56
C VAL A 254 1.52 0.10 -17.84
N PHE A 255 1.08 -1.16 -17.69
CA PHE A 255 0.50 -1.89 -18.81
C PHE A 255 -0.81 -1.20 -19.23
N TRP A 256 -0.86 -0.68 -20.45
CA TRP A 256 -1.98 0.14 -20.93
C TRP A 256 -3.35 -0.54 -20.76
N ALA A 257 -3.43 -1.84 -21.04
CA ALA A 257 -4.66 -2.61 -20.91
C ALA A 257 -5.10 -2.82 -19.45
N TYR A 258 -4.18 -2.71 -18.48
CA TYR A 258 -4.42 -2.98 -17.07
C TYR A 258 -4.40 -1.72 -16.19
N ASP A 259 -4.38 -0.53 -16.77
CA ASP A 259 -4.38 0.74 -16.04
C ASP A 259 -5.54 0.85 -15.03
N TYR A 260 -6.71 0.34 -15.41
CA TYR A 260 -7.90 0.28 -14.53
C TYR A 260 -7.67 -0.44 -13.19
N SER A 261 -6.69 -1.34 -13.09
CA SER A 261 -6.36 -2.07 -11.86
C SER A 261 -5.69 -1.18 -10.79
N LEU A 262 -5.11 -0.06 -11.21
CA LEU A 262 -4.46 0.93 -10.35
C LEU A 262 -5.44 2.02 -9.88
N ARG A 263 -6.72 1.92 -10.24
CA ARG A 263 -7.76 2.86 -9.85
C ARG A 263 -8.07 2.79 -8.35
N VAL A 264 -8.24 3.96 -7.74
CA VAL A 264 -8.67 4.19 -6.35
C VAL A 264 -10.06 4.85 -6.36
N TYR A 265 -10.99 4.25 -7.11
CA TYR A 265 -12.37 4.71 -7.19
C TYR A 265 -13.30 3.50 -7.40
N PRO A 266 -14.35 3.32 -6.57
CA PRO A 266 -14.70 4.11 -5.38
C PRO A 266 -13.59 4.12 -4.31
N LEU A 267 -13.64 5.08 -3.37
CA LEU A 267 -12.63 5.15 -2.32
C LEU A 267 -12.69 3.92 -1.37
N PRO A 268 -11.56 3.24 -1.13
CA PRO A 268 -11.48 2.15 -0.16
C PRO A 268 -11.54 2.68 1.29
N ASP A 269 -11.67 1.79 2.27
CA ASP A 269 -11.56 2.17 3.69
C ASP A 269 -10.11 2.47 4.07
N VAL A 270 -9.16 1.70 3.54
CA VAL A 270 -7.74 1.83 3.85
C VAL A 270 -6.89 1.73 2.59
N ILE A 271 -5.88 2.60 2.49
CA ILE A 271 -4.81 2.49 1.50
C ILE A 271 -3.47 2.39 2.23
N VAL A 272 -2.75 1.31 2.00
CA VAL A 272 -1.40 1.10 2.51
C VAL A 272 -0.41 1.46 1.40
N PHE A 273 0.22 2.61 1.54
CA PHE A 273 1.35 3.05 0.73
C PHE A 273 2.63 2.54 1.38
N ALA A 274 3.03 1.31 1.05
CA ALA A 274 4.33 0.78 1.45
C ALA A 274 5.42 1.54 0.66
N ASP A 275 5.90 2.64 1.23
CA ASP A 275 6.95 3.49 0.67
C ASP A 275 8.16 3.47 1.60
N LYS A 276 9.35 3.68 1.05
CA LYS A 276 10.56 3.88 1.86
C LYS A 276 10.62 5.26 2.54
N TYR A 277 9.73 6.17 2.19
CA TYR A 277 9.55 7.46 2.87
C TYR A 277 9.19 7.26 4.36
N ASP A 278 9.33 8.32 5.15
CA ASP A 278 9.01 8.29 6.58
C ASP A 278 7.57 7.79 6.83
N PRO A 279 7.35 6.98 7.88
CA PRO A 279 6.04 6.43 8.18
C PRO A 279 5.03 7.53 8.51
N PHE A 280 3.80 7.36 8.06
CA PHE A 280 2.70 8.30 8.33
C PHE A 280 1.35 7.59 8.38
N SER A 281 0.37 8.23 9.03
CA SER A 281 -1.03 7.81 9.05
C SER A 281 -1.92 9.04 8.95
N ILE A 282 -2.71 9.11 7.88
CA ILE A 282 -3.51 10.29 7.53
C ILE A 282 -4.88 9.81 7.08
N THR A 283 -5.92 10.39 7.64
CA THR A 283 -7.30 10.15 7.22
C THR A 283 -7.78 11.29 6.34
N ASN A 284 -8.32 10.98 5.17
CA ASN A 284 -8.88 11.97 4.26
C ASN A 284 -10.09 11.39 3.51
N THR A 285 -11.20 12.12 3.50
CA THR A 285 -12.44 11.73 2.82
C THR A 285 -12.87 10.29 3.18
N ASP A 286 -12.89 9.99 4.48
CA ASP A 286 -13.25 8.68 5.05
C ASP A 286 -12.36 7.50 4.60
N CYS A 287 -11.20 7.77 4.00
CA CYS A 287 -10.19 6.80 3.64
C CYS A 287 -8.95 6.98 4.52
N LEU A 288 -8.51 5.89 5.16
CA LEU A 288 -7.32 5.85 6.01
C LEU A 288 -6.10 5.51 5.17
N CYS A 289 -5.20 6.46 5.02
CA CYS A 289 -3.96 6.30 4.26
C CYS A 289 -2.77 6.08 5.20
N VAL A 290 -2.05 4.99 4.98
CA VAL A 290 -1.03 4.50 5.91
C VAL A 290 0.25 4.19 5.15
N ASN A 291 1.39 4.67 5.66
CA ASN A 291 2.71 4.22 5.24
C ASN A 291 3.44 3.62 6.45
N PRO A 292 3.74 2.31 6.47
CA PRO A 292 4.54 1.70 7.53
C PRO A 292 6.02 2.13 7.51
N GLY A 293 6.50 2.70 6.39
CA GLY A 293 7.90 3.03 6.19
C GLY A 293 8.75 1.78 5.90
N SER A 294 10.02 2.00 5.56
CA SER A 294 10.99 0.92 5.37
C SER A 294 11.39 0.33 6.71
N PHE A 295 11.08 -0.94 6.98
CA PHE A 295 11.31 -1.61 8.26
C PHE A 295 12.78 -1.49 8.74
N PRO A 296 13.81 -1.86 7.95
CA PRO A 296 15.20 -1.75 8.39
C PRO A 296 15.67 -0.29 8.53
N ARG A 297 15.13 0.66 7.74
CA ARG A 297 15.61 2.06 7.76
C ARG A 297 14.90 2.95 8.78
N SER A 298 13.70 2.59 9.21
CA SER A 298 12.88 3.33 10.17
C SER A 298 13.13 2.92 11.62
N GLY A 299 14.19 2.15 11.90
CA GLY A 299 14.45 1.58 13.22
C GLY A 299 13.45 0.49 13.59
N PHE A 300 13.10 -0.37 12.62
CA PHE A 300 12.18 -1.51 12.77
C PHE A 300 10.77 -1.07 13.20
N THR A 301 10.27 -0.02 12.55
CA THR A 301 8.89 0.46 12.73
C THR A 301 7.95 -0.30 11.81
N PHE A 302 6.80 -0.70 12.33
CA PHE A 302 5.71 -1.30 11.59
C PHE A 302 4.38 -0.74 12.10
N LYS A 303 3.30 -0.96 11.33
CA LYS A 303 1.97 -0.47 11.69
C LYS A 303 1.00 -1.61 11.91
N VAL A 304 0.08 -1.43 12.85
CA VAL A 304 -0.98 -2.40 13.14
C VAL A 304 -2.30 -1.72 12.83
N TYR A 305 -3.13 -2.36 12.02
CA TYR A 305 -4.45 -1.88 11.68
C TYR A 305 -5.53 -2.77 12.31
N TYR A 306 -6.44 -2.15 13.06
CA TYR A 306 -7.58 -2.80 13.68
C TYR A 306 -8.85 -2.46 12.88
N PRO A 307 -9.46 -3.42 12.17
CA PRO A 307 -10.63 -3.16 11.34
C PRO A 307 -11.85 -2.77 12.18
N SER A 308 -12.09 -3.40 13.34
CA SER A 308 -13.24 -3.16 14.22
C SER A 308 -13.39 -1.67 14.59
N SER A 309 -12.31 -1.05 15.06
CA SER A 309 -12.23 0.36 15.45
C SER A 309 -11.81 1.30 14.31
N LYS A 310 -11.33 0.76 13.19
CA LYS A 310 -10.66 1.47 12.09
C LYS A 310 -9.47 2.31 12.57
N THR A 311 -8.76 1.87 13.61
CA THR A 311 -7.58 2.56 14.16
C THR A 311 -6.28 1.96 13.64
N VAL A 312 -5.23 2.79 13.61
CA VAL A 312 -3.87 2.38 13.29
C VAL A 312 -2.97 2.70 14.48
N GLU A 313 -2.19 1.71 14.89
CA GLU A 313 -1.17 1.85 15.93
C GLU A 313 0.23 1.75 15.33
N ASP A 314 1.14 2.53 15.89
CA ASP A 314 2.55 2.51 15.57
C ASP A 314 3.29 1.60 16.54
N SER A 315 4.12 0.71 16.01
CA SER A 315 4.96 -0.19 16.79
C SER A 315 6.40 -0.13 16.32
N LYS A 316 7.34 -0.17 17.26
CA LYS A 316 8.77 -0.05 16.98
C LYS A 316 9.56 -1.05 17.82
N LEU A 317 10.49 -1.77 17.19
CA LEU A 317 11.26 -2.86 17.81
C LEU A 317 12.72 -2.50 18.12
N GLN A 318 13.04 -1.21 18.24
CA GLN A 318 14.37 -0.76 18.61
C GLN A 318 14.67 -1.16 20.07
N GLU A 319 15.91 -1.58 20.34
CA GLU A 319 16.37 -1.79 21.72
C GLU A 319 16.35 -0.43 22.45
N LEU A 320 15.74 -0.42 23.65
CA LEU A 320 15.85 0.68 24.60
C LEU A 320 17.29 0.82 25.11
#